data_AF-A0A2E4WZ33-F1
#
_entry.id   AF-A0A2E4WZ33-F1
#
_cell.length_a   1.000
_cell.length_b   1.000
_cell.length_c   1.000
_cell.angle_alpha   90.00
_cell.angle_beta   90.00
_cell.angle_gamma   90.00
#
_symmetry.space_group_name_H-M   'P 1'
#
loop_
_entity.id
_entity.type
_entity.pdbx_description
1 polymer ?
#
loop_
_entity_poly.entity_id
_entity_poly.type
_entity_poly.pdbx_seq_one_letter_code
_entity_poly.pdbx_strand_id
1 'polypeptide(L)'
;MGFEEEPELSNDLVQGGCEPDGGGWGSFLLGGAIGCIMGAGSRGNSERGSCQPAVFESFSPEEKIFLRQIWRFEEELDKAQEQDDVERMVLLLNGFVGCMHGPWKDHFPGNEGYSPTEKFNSEFENLALPILNKAASFREDELNARLTPEQFERIDGKNMTLNPDDWTFSLN
;
A
#
# COMPACT_ATOMS: atom_id res chain seq x y z
N MET A 1 35.66 -6.48 38.48
CA MET A 1 35.37 -5.91 37.15
C MET A 1 34.38 -6.85 36.51
N GLY A 2 33.09 -6.59 36.73
CA GLY A 2 32.01 -7.34 36.11
C GLY A 2 31.72 -6.71 34.76
N PHE A 3 31.80 -7.51 33.71
CA PHE A 3 31.30 -7.12 32.39
C PHE A 3 29.79 -7.34 32.41
N GLU A 4 29.04 -6.26 32.21
CA GLU A 4 27.61 -6.31 31.96
C GLU A 4 27.41 -6.91 30.55
N GLU A 5 26.84 -8.11 30.49
CA GLU A 5 26.37 -8.72 29.24
C GLU A 5 25.13 -7.96 28.78
N GLU A 6 25.26 -7.25 27.65
CA GLU A 6 24.14 -6.67 26.92
C GLU A 6 23.24 -7.80 26.37
N PRO A 7 21.90 -7.70 26.50
CA PRO A 7 21.01 -8.72 25.99
C PRO A 7 20.98 -8.69 24.45
N GLU A 8 21.20 -9.86 23.84
CA GLU A 8 21.06 -10.07 22.41
C GLU A 8 19.64 -9.69 21.95
N LEU A 9 19.55 -8.70 21.06
CA LEU A 9 18.33 -8.33 20.37
C LEU A 9 17.92 -9.50 19.46
N SER A 10 16.91 -10.24 19.90
CA SER A 10 16.23 -11.26 19.09
C SER A 10 15.87 -10.71 17.72
N ASN A 11 16.33 -11.42 16.69
CA ASN A 11 16.07 -11.18 15.28
C ASN A 11 14.64 -11.60 14.88
N ASP A 12 13.64 -11.31 15.71
CA ASP A 12 12.23 -11.49 15.41
C ASP A 12 11.68 -10.21 14.75
N LEU A 13 12.28 -9.83 13.62
CA LEU A 13 11.58 -9.02 12.64
C LEU A 13 10.51 -9.93 12.05
N VAL A 14 9.31 -9.83 12.61
CA VAL A 14 8.07 -10.36 12.05
C VAL A 14 8.06 -10.03 10.56
N GLN A 15 8.33 -11.04 9.74
CA GLN A 15 8.02 -11.03 8.31
C GLN A 15 6.51 -11.02 8.21
N GLY A 16 5.91 -9.83 8.34
CA GLY A 16 4.49 -9.59 8.10
C GLY A 16 4.22 -9.70 6.60
N GLY A 17 4.27 -10.92 6.08
CA GLY A 17 3.77 -11.22 4.76
C GLY A 17 2.27 -10.94 4.73
N CYS A 18 1.82 -10.22 3.70
CA CYS A 18 0.40 -10.20 3.37
C CYS A 18 0.04 -11.60 2.86
N GLU A 19 -0.38 -12.49 3.75
CA GLU A 19 -1.04 -13.73 3.36
C GLU A 19 -2.51 -13.40 3.05
N PRO A 20 -2.96 -13.52 1.80
CA PRO A 20 -4.39 -13.49 1.52
C PRO A 20 -5.01 -14.73 2.17
N ASP A 21 -5.85 -14.53 3.18
CA ASP A 21 -6.66 -15.57 3.80
C ASP A 21 -7.36 -16.38 2.70
N GLY A 22 -7.23 -17.71 2.75
CA GLY A 22 -7.54 -18.65 1.68
C GLY A 22 -8.85 -18.39 0.93
N GLY A 23 -8.74 -17.76 -0.23
CA GLY A 23 -9.80 -17.52 -1.19
C GLY A 23 -9.20 -16.79 -2.38
N GLY A 24 -9.10 -17.47 -3.53
CA GLY A 24 -8.47 -16.94 -4.74
C GLY A 24 -8.98 -15.54 -5.06
N TRP A 25 -8.05 -14.64 -5.41
CA TRP A 25 -8.25 -13.23 -5.77
C TRP A 25 -9.60 -12.69 -5.29
N GLY A 26 -9.66 -12.38 -3.99
CA GLY A 26 -10.64 -11.44 -3.49
C GLY A 26 -10.54 -10.22 -4.39
N SER A 27 -11.54 -10.06 -5.24
CA SER A 27 -11.56 -9.04 -6.27
C SER A 27 -11.13 -7.69 -5.68
N PHE A 28 -10.37 -6.88 -6.42
CA PHE A 28 -10.35 -5.43 -6.15
C PHE A 28 -11.79 -4.84 -6.20
N LEU A 29 -12.76 -5.60 -6.70
CA LEU A 29 -14.22 -5.44 -6.57
C LEU A 29 -14.71 -5.50 -5.11
N LEU A 30 -14.37 -4.49 -4.35
CA LEU A 30 -15.40 -3.75 -3.67
C LEU A 30 -15.21 -2.28 -4.04
N GLY A 31 -15.95 -1.84 -5.06
CA GLY A 31 -16.30 -0.43 -5.29
C GLY A 31 -17.11 0.16 -4.13
N GLY A 32 -16.61 -0.04 -2.91
CA GLY A 32 -17.19 0.29 -1.62
C GLY A 32 -16.13 0.49 -0.54
N ALA A 33 -14.96 -0.18 -0.58
CA ALA A 33 -13.95 -0.02 0.48
C ALA A 33 -13.14 1.27 0.36
N ILE A 34 -12.71 1.65 -0.85
CA ILE A 34 -12.00 2.93 -1.06
C ILE A 34 -12.98 4.13 -0.95
N GLY A 35 -14.27 3.89 -1.19
CA GLY A 35 -15.33 4.88 -1.02
C GLY A 35 -15.61 5.25 0.44
N CYS A 36 -15.30 4.37 1.40
CA CYS A 36 -15.57 4.65 2.83
C CYS A 36 -14.57 5.62 3.47
N ILE A 37 -13.43 5.92 2.84
CA ILE A 37 -12.51 6.97 3.31
C ILE A 37 -12.96 8.37 2.82
N MET A 38 -13.92 8.44 1.88
CA MET A 38 -14.44 9.72 1.36
C MET A 38 -15.47 10.35 2.29
N GLY A 39 -14.96 11.05 3.30
CA GLY A 39 -15.70 11.98 4.15
C GLY A 39 -15.01 13.33 4.34
N ALA A 40 -14.06 13.74 3.50
CA ALA A 40 -13.56 15.12 3.50
C ALA A 40 -12.97 15.47 2.14
N GLY A 41 -13.51 16.52 1.51
CA GLY A 41 -13.05 17.00 0.23
C GLY A 41 -11.79 17.85 0.35
N SER A 42 -10.84 17.63 -0.55
CA SER A 42 -10.11 18.72 -1.22
C SER A 42 -9.41 18.22 -2.47
N ARG A 43 -9.73 18.87 -3.59
CA ARG A 43 -8.98 18.79 -4.84
C ARG A 43 -7.66 19.52 -4.62
N GLY A 44 -6.58 18.77 -4.39
CA GLY A 44 -5.22 19.30 -4.34
C GLY A 44 -4.33 18.52 -5.29
N ASN A 45 -3.99 19.12 -6.44
CA ASN A 45 -2.94 18.61 -7.32
C ASN A 45 -1.60 18.82 -6.60
N SER A 46 -0.98 17.75 -6.11
CA SER A 46 0.32 17.84 -5.41
C SER A 46 1.37 17.07 -6.22
N GLU A 47 2.13 17.80 -7.02
CA GLU A 47 3.41 17.32 -7.55
C GLU A 47 4.37 17.14 -6.36
N ARG A 48 4.51 15.91 -5.85
CA ARG A 48 5.53 15.57 -4.86
C ARG A 48 6.73 14.98 -5.56
N GLY A 49 7.73 15.84 -5.81
CA GLY A 49 9.09 15.37 -6.05
C GLY A 49 9.62 14.64 -4.80
N SER A 50 10.41 13.60 -5.04
CA SER A 50 11.09 12.61 -4.17
C SER A 50 11.76 13.07 -2.85
N CYS A 51 11.55 14.29 -2.37
CA CYS A 51 12.03 14.75 -1.07
C CYS A 51 11.04 14.35 0.03
N GLN A 52 11.45 13.44 0.93
CA GLN A 52 10.70 13.14 2.14
C GLN A 52 10.44 14.45 2.92
N PRO A 53 9.18 14.75 3.27
CA PRO A 53 8.84 16.01 3.92
C PRO A 53 9.45 16.05 5.32
N ALA A 54 9.88 17.22 5.79
CA ALA A 54 10.57 17.38 7.09
C ALA A 54 9.74 16.88 8.30
N VAL A 55 8.42 16.78 8.16
CA VAL A 55 7.53 16.21 9.17
C VAL A 55 7.69 14.68 9.33
N PHE A 56 8.27 14.01 8.33
CA PHE A 56 8.45 12.55 8.32
C PHE A 56 9.19 12.07 9.55
N GLU A 57 10.26 12.76 9.98
CA GLU A 57 11.09 12.32 11.10
C GLU A 57 10.38 12.30 12.45
N SER A 58 9.25 13.00 12.57
CA SER A 58 8.48 13.09 13.81
C SER A 58 7.36 12.07 13.95
N PHE A 59 7.13 11.22 12.97
CA PHE A 59 6.12 10.16 13.02
C PHE A 59 6.60 8.93 13.80
N SER A 60 5.66 8.10 14.25
CA SER A 60 5.98 6.81 14.87
C SER A 60 6.70 5.88 13.89
N PRO A 61 7.44 4.87 14.37
CA PRO A 61 8.05 3.88 13.49
C PRO A 61 7.05 3.22 12.52
N GLU A 62 5.86 2.90 13.00
CA GLU A 62 4.78 2.25 12.23
C GLU A 62 4.22 3.20 11.17
N GLU A 63 3.95 4.46 11.53
CA GLU A 63 3.52 5.50 10.59
C GLU A 63 4.58 5.78 9.51
N LYS A 64 5.86 5.77 9.88
CA LYS A 64 6.98 5.89 8.93
C LYS A 64 7.06 4.68 7.99
N ILE A 65 6.78 3.48 8.47
CA ILE A 65 6.72 2.27 7.63
C ILE A 65 5.58 2.40 6.63
N PHE A 66 4.36 2.68 7.09
CA PHE A 66 3.20 2.91 6.24
C PHE A 66 3.48 3.95 5.15
N LEU A 67 3.98 5.13 5.53
CA LEU A 67 4.28 6.22 4.58
C LEU A 67 5.35 5.83 3.55
N ARG A 68 6.39 5.09 3.96
CA ARG A 68 7.40 4.60 3.00
C ARG A 68 6.80 3.61 2.01
N GLN A 69 5.97 2.69 2.48
CA GLN A 69 5.37 1.67 1.63
C GLN A 69 4.34 2.27 0.65
N ILE A 70 3.53 3.24 1.08
CA ILE A 70 2.56 3.93 0.20
C ILE A 70 3.23 4.89 -0.78
N TRP A 71 4.34 5.56 -0.40
CA TRP A 71 5.13 6.36 -1.35
C TRP A 71 5.84 5.46 -2.36
N ARG A 72 6.36 4.32 -1.92
CA ARG A 72 6.97 3.34 -2.82
C ARG A 72 5.97 2.77 -3.82
N PHE A 73 4.74 2.50 -3.37
CA PHE A 73 3.64 2.12 -4.25
C PHE A 73 3.41 3.17 -5.34
N GLU A 74 3.34 4.45 -4.98
CA GLU A 74 3.15 5.53 -5.94
C GLU A 74 4.26 5.56 -7.00
N GLU A 75 5.53 5.46 -6.56
CA GLU A 75 6.68 5.41 -7.48
C GLU A 75 6.59 4.23 -8.45
N GLU A 76 6.21 3.05 -7.99
CA GLU A 76 6.09 1.86 -8.82
C GLU A 76 4.89 1.93 -9.77
N LEU A 77 3.78 2.53 -9.32
CA LEU A 77 2.60 2.75 -10.14
C LEU A 77 2.89 3.76 -11.26
N ASP A 78 3.61 4.84 -10.95
CA ASP A 78 4.04 5.82 -11.96
C ASP A 78 4.94 5.18 -13.00
N LYS A 79 5.94 4.40 -12.59
CA LYS A 79 6.81 3.67 -13.53
C LYS A 79 6.02 2.72 -14.42
N ALA A 80 5.07 1.98 -13.85
CA ALA A 80 4.24 1.05 -14.62
C ALA A 80 3.36 1.81 -15.63
N GLN A 81 2.80 2.96 -15.24
CA GLN A 81 2.02 3.81 -16.12
C GLN A 81 2.87 4.43 -17.24
N GLU A 82 4.07 4.92 -16.92
CA GLU A 82 5.03 5.46 -17.91
C GLU A 82 5.46 4.42 -18.94
N GLN A 83 5.56 3.15 -18.53
CA GLN A 83 5.96 2.02 -19.37
C GLN A 83 4.78 1.34 -20.07
N ASP A 84 3.55 1.79 -19.82
CA ASP A 84 2.31 1.15 -20.27
C ASP A 84 2.19 -0.34 -19.85
N ASP A 85 2.79 -0.70 -18.71
CA ASP A 85 2.79 -2.06 -18.18
C ASP A 85 1.51 -2.34 -17.39
N VAL A 86 0.44 -2.67 -18.13
CA VAL A 86 -0.90 -2.94 -17.57
C VAL A 86 -0.89 -4.11 -16.58
N GLU A 87 -0.09 -5.15 -16.83
CA GLU A 87 0.03 -6.30 -15.92
C GLU A 87 0.63 -5.85 -14.58
N ARG A 88 1.72 -5.09 -14.61
CA ARG A 88 2.31 -4.52 -13.40
C ARG A 88 1.35 -3.59 -12.67
N MET A 89 0.60 -2.74 -13.37
CA MET A 89 -0.41 -1.86 -12.75
C MET A 89 -1.49 -2.66 -12.02
N VAL A 90 -2.02 -3.73 -12.63
CA VAL A 90 -3.02 -4.60 -12.00
C VAL A 90 -2.45 -5.29 -10.77
N LEU A 91 -1.20 -5.77 -10.82
CA LEU A 91 -0.53 -6.38 -9.68
C LEU A 91 -0.36 -5.39 -8.52
N LEU A 92 0.12 -4.18 -8.81
CA LEU A 92 0.30 -3.11 -7.83
C LEU A 92 -1.03 -2.74 -7.16
N LEU A 93 -2.10 -2.55 -7.93
CA LEU A 93 -3.41 -2.20 -7.38
C LEU A 93 -4.00 -3.31 -6.50
N ASN A 94 -3.90 -4.56 -6.93
CA ASN A 94 -4.35 -5.69 -6.10
C ASN A 94 -3.53 -5.81 -4.80
N GLY A 95 -2.21 -5.67 -4.89
CA GLY A 95 -1.33 -5.64 -3.73
C GLY A 95 -1.69 -4.50 -2.76
N PHE A 96 -2.03 -3.33 -3.29
CA PHE A 96 -2.48 -2.18 -2.52
C PHE A 96 -3.77 -2.42 -1.76
N VAL A 97 -4.77 -3.08 -2.37
CA VAL A 97 -5.97 -3.52 -1.63
C VAL A 97 -5.63 -4.55 -0.56
N GLY A 98 -4.75 -5.50 -0.85
CA GLY A 98 -4.24 -6.44 0.15
C GLY A 98 -3.62 -5.73 1.36
N CYS A 99 -2.78 -4.71 1.11
CA CYS A 99 -2.19 -3.91 2.18
C CYS A 99 -3.24 -3.13 2.99
N MET A 100 -4.24 -2.52 2.33
CA MET A 100 -5.32 -1.79 3.02
C MET A 100 -6.15 -2.66 3.96
N HIS A 101 -6.38 -3.91 3.61
CA HIS A 101 -7.14 -4.85 4.44
C HIS A 101 -6.28 -5.62 5.44
N GLY A 102 -4.96 -5.64 5.25
CA GLY A 102 -3.99 -6.28 6.15
C GLY A 102 -3.16 -5.24 6.91
N PRO A 103 -1.86 -5.12 6.63
CA PRO A 103 -0.90 -4.38 7.46
C PRO A 103 -1.19 -2.88 7.59
N TRP A 104 -1.94 -2.27 6.67
CA TRP A 104 -2.23 -0.84 6.73
C TRP A 104 -3.57 -0.50 7.39
N LYS A 105 -4.37 -1.50 7.75
CA LYS A 105 -5.74 -1.30 8.24
C LYS A 105 -5.81 -0.27 9.38
N ASP A 106 -4.87 -0.32 10.31
CA ASP A 106 -4.83 0.54 11.50
C ASP A 106 -4.28 1.95 11.22
N HIS A 107 -3.90 2.24 9.97
CA HIS A 107 -3.46 3.57 9.52
C HIS A 107 -4.55 4.33 8.74
N PHE A 108 -5.75 3.75 8.58
CA PHE A 108 -6.86 4.38 7.87
C PHE A 108 -7.98 4.85 8.81
N PRO A 109 -8.48 6.10 8.64
CA PRO A 109 -9.65 6.59 9.37
C PRO A 109 -10.85 5.67 9.19
N GLY A 110 -11.56 5.38 10.29
CA GLY A 110 -12.77 4.57 10.29
C GLY A 110 -12.58 3.08 10.58
N ASN A 111 -11.34 2.60 10.72
CA ASN A 111 -11.05 1.27 11.25
C ASN A 111 -11.02 1.26 12.78
N GLU A 112 -11.45 0.15 13.40
CA GLU A 112 -11.48 0.01 14.86
C GLU A 112 -10.10 0.13 15.53
N GLY A 113 -9.02 -0.23 14.81
CA GLY A 113 -7.64 -0.09 15.27
C GLY A 113 -6.98 1.25 14.91
N TYR A 114 -7.72 2.18 14.28
CA TYR A 114 -7.16 3.47 13.90
C TYR A 114 -6.86 4.34 15.12
N SER A 115 -5.58 4.43 15.47
CA SER A 115 -5.08 5.24 16.59
C SER A 115 -3.81 5.99 16.18
N PRO A 116 -3.88 6.91 15.20
CA PRO A 116 -2.73 7.66 14.72
C PRO A 116 -2.23 8.66 15.78
N THR A 117 -1.00 9.11 15.62
CA THR A 117 -0.57 10.35 16.30
C THR A 117 -1.35 11.54 15.77
N GLU A 118 -1.58 12.55 16.62
CA GLU A 118 -2.28 13.79 16.23
C GLU A 118 -1.63 14.44 14.99
N LYS A 119 -0.29 14.41 14.96
CA LYS A 119 0.49 14.95 13.84
C LYS A 119 0.28 14.16 12.56
N PHE A 120 0.33 12.83 12.60
CA PHE A 120 0.06 12.00 11.44
C PHE A 120 -1.36 12.23 10.92
N ASN A 121 -2.35 12.28 11.81
CA ASN A 121 -3.73 12.57 11.42
C ASN A 121 -3.86 13.94 10.71
N SER A 122 -3.17 14.96 11.21
CA SER A 122 -3.17 16.30 10.57
C SER A 122 -2.49 16.34 9.19
N GLU A 123 -1.56 15.42 8.93
CA GLU A 123 -0.79 15.37 7.69
C GLU A 123 -1.30 14.30 6.71
N PHE A 124 -2.20 13.42 7.14
CA PHE A 124 -2.69 12.29 6.35
C PHE A 124 -3.26 12.72 5.00
N GLU A 125 -4.06 13.80 5.01
CA GLU A 125 -4.64 14.39 3.80
C GLU A 125 -3.59 14.89 2.80
N ASN A 126 -2.42 15.29 3.29
CA ASN A 126 -1.33 15.77 2.45
C ASN A 126 -0.44 14.63 1.97
N LEU A 127 -0.16 13.65 2.84
CA LEU A 127 0.89 12.65 2.65
C LEU A 127 0.41 11.35 2.00
N ALA A 128 -0.80 10.90 2.33
CA ALA A 128 -1.32 9.59 1.94
C ALA A 128 -2.54 9.71 1.02
N LEU A 129 -3.49 10.59 1.35
CA LEU A 129 -4.76 10.73 0.62
C LEU A 129 -4.61 10.97 -0.90
N PRO A 130 -3.64 11.76 -1.41
CA PRO A 130 -3.46 11.93 -2.85
C PRO A 130 -3.17 10.60 -3.57
N ILE A 131 -2.42 9.71 -2.92
CA ILE A 131 -2.03 8.41 -3.46
C ILE A 131 -3.21 7.45 -3.43
N LEU A 132 -4.01 7.48 -2.36
CA LEU A 132 -5.26 6.73 -2.29
C LEU A 132 -6.21 7.16 -3.43
N ASN A 133 -6.34 8.46 -3.66
CA ASN A 133 -7.17 9.00 -4.74
C ASN A 133 -6.65 8.61 -6.13
N LYS A 134 -5.33 8.57 -6.31
CA LYS A 134 -4.69 8.10 -7.54
C LYS A 134 -4.99 6.63 -7.80
N ALA A 135 -4.81 5.76 -6.81
CA ALA A 135 -5.17 4.34 -6.92
C ALA A 135 -6.67 4.15 -7.23
N ALA A 136 -7.54 4.93 -6.59
CA ALA A 136 -8.98 4.92 -6.81
C ALA A 136 -9.42 5.40 -8.20
N SER A 137 -8.56 6.14 -8.91
CA SER A 137 -8.88 6.66 -10.24
C SER A 137 -8.82 5.60 -11.34
N PHE A 138 -8.13 4.48 -11.08
CA PHE A 138 -8.03 3.37 -12.02
C PHE A 138 -9.31 2.55 -12.04
N ARG A 139 -9.82 2.31 -13.24
CA ARG A 139 -11.02 1.50 -13.47
C ARG A 139 -10.62 0.09 -13.83
N GLU A 140 -11.14 -0.86 -13.05
CA GLU A 140 -10.87 -2.28 -13.25
C GLU A 140 -11.30 -2.77 -14.64
N ASP A 141 -12.47 -2.35 -15.13
CA ASP A 141 -12.96 -2.76 -16.44
C ASP A 141 -12.04 -2.28 -17.57
N GLU A 142 -11.42 -1.11 -17.41
CA GLU A 142 -10.48 -0.56 -18.39
C GLU A 142 -9.13 -1.29 -18.35
N LEU A 143 -8.62 -1.64 -17.17
CA LEU A 143 -7.38 -2.40 -17.03
C LEU A 143 -7.55 -3.85 -17.52
N ASN A 144 -8.63 -4.52 -17.13
CA ASN A 144 -8.92 -5.89 -17.54
C ASN A 144 -9.12 -6.00 -19.05
N ALA A 145 -9.76 -5.01 -19.69
CA ALA A 145 -9.91 -4.98 -21.15
C ALA A 145 -8.58 -4.84 -21.90
N ARG A 146 -7.53 -4.36 -21.23
CA ARG A 146 -6.19 -4.15 -21.80
C ARG A 146 -5.24 -5.32 -21.54
N LEU A 147 -5.58 -6.23 -20.63
CA LEU A 147 -4.81 -7.45 -20.40
C LEU A 147 -4.95 -8.41 -21.59
N THR A 148 -3.83 -9.00 -22.01
CA THR A 148 -3.89 -10.15 -22.91
C THR A 148 -4.39 -11.40 -22.16
N PRO A 149 -4.96 -12.40 -22.86
CA PRO A 149 -5.37 -13.65 -22.21
C PRO A 149 -4.24 -14.34 -21.44
N GLU A 150 -3.02 -14.33 -21.97
CA GLU A 150 -1.84 -14.91 -21.30
C GLU A 150 -1.49 -14.18 -20.00
N GLN A 151 -1.58 -12.85 -20.00
CA GLN A 151 -1.37 -12.05 -18.79
C GLN A 151 -2.46 -12.30 -17.76
N PHE A 152 -3.71 -12.38 -18.22
CA PHE A 152 -4.82 -12.73 -17.36
C PHE A 152 -4.60 -14.09 -16.69
N GLU A 153 -4.27 -15.15 -17.44
CA GLU A 153 -3.98 -16.49 -16.87
C GLU A 153 -2.73 -16.52 -15.97
N ARG A 154 -1.75 -15.64 -16.20
CA ARG A 154 -0.56 -15.57 -15.34
C ARG A 154 -0.87 -15.03 -13.96
N ILE A 155 -1.85 -14.14 -13.87
CA ILE A 155 -2.23 -13.43 -12.66
C ILE A 155 -3.39 -14.16 -11.98
N ASP A 156 -4.40 -14.57 -12.76
CA ASP A 156 -5.64 -15.15 -12.28
C ASP A 156 -5.44 -16.48 -11.54
N GLY A 157 -6.14 -16.63 -10.42
CA GLY A 157 -6.18 -17.85 -9.61
C GLY A 157 -4.88 -18.23 -8.88
N LYS A 158 -3.78 -17.49 -9.01
CA LYS A 158 -2.50 -17.80 -8.34
C LYS A 158 -2.39 -17.16 -6.96
N ASN A 159 -1.75 -17.88 -6.02
CA ASN A 159 -1.40 -17.32 -4.73
C ASN A 159 -0.16 -16.42 -4.90
N MET A 160 -0.35 -15.12 -4.75
CA MET A 160 0.75 -14.16 -4.79
C MET A 160 1.11 -13.69 -3.39
N THR A 161 2.40 -13.67 -3.09
CA THR A 161 2.95 -12.98 -1.93
C THR A 161 3.51 -11.63 -2.37
N LEU A 162 3.15 -10.57 -1.63
CA LEU A 162 3.67 -9.23 -1.82
C LEU A 162 4.64 -8.90 -0.68
N ASN A 163 5.80 -8.36 -1.03
CA ASN A 163 6.62 -7.60 -0.09
C ASN A 163 6.26 -6.10 -0.18
N PRO A 164 5.63 -5.51 0.84
CA PRO A 164 5.19 -4.11 0.78
C PRO A 164 6.35 -3.10 0.86
N ASP A 165 7.54 -3.50 1.30
CA ASP A 165 8.70 -2.60 1.40
C ASP A 165 9.33 -2.28 0.04
N ASP A 166 9.26 -3.21 -0.92
CA ASP A 166 9.86 -3.06 -2.25
C ASP A 166 8.88 -3.30 -3.41
N TRP A 167 7.64 -3.67 -3.12
CA TRP A 167 6.59 -3.99 -4.10
C TRP A 167 6.96 -5.11 -5.07
N THR A 168 7.69 -6.10 -4.57
CA THR A 168 8.01 -7.32 -5.30
C THR A 168 6.92 -8.38 -5.09
N PHE A 169 6.49 -9.01 -6.18
CA PHE A 169 5.50 -10.08 -6.17
C PHE A 169 6.18 -11.42 -6.40
N SER A 170 5.86 -12.39 -5.57
CA SER A 170 6.26 -13.79 -5.74
C SER A 170 5.04 -14.63 -6.03
N LEU A 171 5.12 -15.47 -7.07
CA LEU A 171 4.09 -16.43 -7.45
C LEU A 171 4.37 -17.75 -6.75
N ASN A 172 3.39 -18.25 -5.99
CA ASN A 172 3.40 -19.57 -5.37
C ASN A 172 2.45 -20.53 -6.07
#